data_AF-A0A7K2MHL7-F1
#
_entry.id   AF-A0A7K2MHL7-F1
#
_cell.length_a   1.000
_cell.length_b   1.000
_cell.length_c   1.000
_cell.angle_alpha   90.00
_cell.angle_beta   90.00
_cell.angle_gamma   90.00
#
_symmetry.space_group_name_H-M   'P 1'
#
loop_
_entity.id
_entity.type
_entity.pdbx_description
1 polymer ?
#
loop_
_entity_poly.entity_id
_entity_poly.type
_entity_poly.pdbx_seq_one_letter_code
_entity_poly.pdbx_strand_id
1 'polypeptide(L)'
;DCGPDDERRGRAVTVWLLEQAALAGHTALELPRLTATLAQRGVPDPDAAVQSTLAEGEALAFQDALEEPGARHRRTASGAEGTDAEGGESEEDEERPVRVLIGLERYALAEESLADGLARLVNSAPKQDGSAADWEQAAASAQGSAADLIRAVAGHGLVLHTGGEAS
;
A
#
# COMPACT_ATOMS: atom_id res chain seq x y z
N ASP A 1 -30.37 -11.94 -25.15
CA ASP A 1 -30.82 -11.68 -23.78
C ASP A 1 -30.04 -10.53 -23.16
N CYS A 2 -30.76 -9.58 -22.57
CA CYS A 2 -30.24 -8.40 -21.86
C CYS A 2 -31.05 -8.20 -20.56
N GLY A 3 -31.24 -9.27 -19.80
CA GLY A 3 -32.02 -9.28 -18.56
C GLY A 3 -31.23 -8.75 -17.35
N PRO A 4 -31.88 -8.54 -16.20
CA PRO A 4 -31.20 -8.16 -14.96
C PRO A 4 -30.13 -9.17 -14.51
N ASP A 5 -30.28 -10.43 -14.91
CA ASP A 5 -29.38 -11.55 -14.62
C ASP A 5 -28.25 -11.73 -15.65
N ASP A 6 -28.12 -10.82 -16.63
CA ASP A 6 -27.00 -10.86 -17.58
C ASP A 6 -25.67 -10.58 -16.86
N GLU A 7 -24.72 -11.52 -16.94
CA GLU A 7 -23.41 -11.42 -16.30
C GLU A 7 -22.64 -10.15 -16.72
N ARG A 8 -22.83 -9.68 -17.96
CA ARG A 8 -22.21 -8.44 -18.45
C ARG A 8 -22.71 -7.23 -17.68
N ARG A 9 -23.99 -7.23 -17.25
CA ARG A 9 -24.53 -6.19 -16.39
C ARG A 9 -23.91 -6.25 -15.00
N GLY A 10 -23.81 -7.44 -14.40
CA GLY A 10 -23.18 -7.62 -13.09
C GLY A 10 -21.77 -7.05 -13.06
N ARG A 11 -20.95 -7.44 -14.03
CA ARG A 11 -19.57 -6.96 -14.19
C ARG A 11 -19.48 -5.45 -14.43
N ALA A 12 -20.30 -4.91 -15.34
CA ALA A 12 -20.34 -3.47 -15.59
C ALA A 12 -20.72 -2.67 -14.33
N VAL A 13 -21.65 -3.16 -13.51
CA VAL A 13 -22.02 -2.51 -12.24
C VAL A 13 -20.88 -2.60 -11.22
N THR A 14 -20.16 -3.73 -11.14
CA THR A 14 -18.97 -3.87 -10.28
C THR A 14 -17.90 -2.85 -10.65
N VAL A 15 -17.51 -2.78 -11.92
CA VAL A 15 -16.54 -1.80 -12.42
C VAL A 15 -17.01 -0.38 -12.11
N TRP A 16 -18.25 -0.06 -12.46
CA TRP A 16 -18.82 1.27 -12.20
C TRP A 16 -18.78 1.65 -10.72
N LEU A 17 -19.08 0.74 -9.79
CA LEU A 17 -19.01 1.00 -8.35
C LEU A 17 -17.59 1.31 -7.89
N LEU A 18 -16.59 0.58 -8.40
CA LEU A 18 -15.19 0.88 -8.09
C LEU A 18 -14.75 2.23 -8.69
N GLU A 19 -15.28 2.62 -9.85
CA GLU A 19 -15.05 3.95 -10.42
C GLU A 19 -15.68 5.06 -9.59
N GLN A 20 -16.89 4.85 -9.06
CA GLN A 20 -17.49 5.79 -8.11
C GLN A 20 -16.67 5.90 -6.82
N ALA A 21 -16.10 4.78 -6.35
CA ALA A 21 -15.21 4.78 -5.20
C ALA A 21 -13.93 5.59 -5.48
N ALA A 22 -13.34 5.44 -6.66
CA ALA A 22 -12.17 6.22 -7.09
C ALA A 22 -12.44 7.72 -7.14
N LEU A 23 -13.62 8.13 -7.64
CA LEU A 23 -14.03 9.54 -7.61
C LEU A 23 -14.18 10.09 -6.18
N ALA A 24 -14.46 9.23 -5.20
CA ALA A 24 -14.50 9.57 -3.78
C ALA A 24 -13.12 9.46 -3.08
N GLY A 25 -12.06 9.13 -3.81
CA GLY A 25 -10.70 8.99 -3.28
C GLY A 25 -10.34 7.59 -2.78
N HIS A 26 -11.19 6.58 -3.00
CA HIS A 26 -10.87 5.18 -2.69
C HIS A 26 -10.25 4.48 -3.89
N THR A 27 -9.09 3.85 -3.71
CA THR A 27 -8.43 3.06 -4.76
C THR A 27 -8.80 1.57 -4.73
N ALA A 28 -9.31 1.09 -3.60
CA ALA A 28 -9.88 -0.23 -3.43
C ALA A 28 -11.06 -0.23 -2.43
N LEU A 29 -11.90 -1.25 -2.47
CA LEU A 29 -12.98 -1.50 -1.51
C LEU A 29 -12.83 -2.89 -0.88
N GLU A 30 -13.20 -3.03 0.40
CA GLU A 30 -13.30 -4.35 1.03
C GLU A 30 -14.37 -5.20 0.35
N LEU A 31 -14.05 -6.48 0.10
CA LEU A 31 -14.94 -7.41 -0.60
C LEU A 31 -16.36 -7.46 0.01
N PRO A 32 -16.55 -7.58 1.35
CA PRO A 32 -17.89 -7.59 1.93
C PRO A 32 -18.69 -6.31 1.69
N ARG A 33 -18.01 -5.15 1.63
CA ARG A 33 -18.66 -3.86 1.34
C ARG A 33 -19.10 -3.79 -0.12
N LEU A 34 -18.25 -4.27 -1.03
CA LEU A 34 -18.54 -4.31 -2.46
C LEU A 34 -19.73 -5.23 -2.76
N THR A 35 -19.72 -6.48 -2.25
CA THR A 35 -20.80 -7.45 -2.48
C THR A 35 -22.13 -6.99 -1.87
N ALA A 36 -22.12 -6.42 -0.66
CA ALA A 36 -23.31 -5.83 -0.06
C ALA A 36 -23.88 -4.66 -0.89
N THR A 37 -23.02 -3.83 -1.47
CA THR A 37 -23.45 -2.70 -2.31
C THR A 37 -24.02 -3.20 -3.65
N LEU A 38 -23.41 -4.22 -4.26
CA LEU A 38 -23.92 -4.88 -5.46
C LEU A 38 -25.31 -5.49 -5.23
N ALA A 39 -25.52 -6.18 -4.09
CA ALA A 39 -26.81 -6.72 -3.70
C ALA A 39 -27.87 -5.60 -3.59
N GLN A 40 -27.55 -4.49 -2.93
CA GLN A 40 -28.44 -3.32 -2.81
C GLN A 40 -28.80 -2.70 -4.16
N ARG A 41 -27.95 -2.86 -5.19
CA ARG A 41 -28.17 -2.40 -6.56
C ARG A 41 -28.90 -3.42 -7.44
N GLY A 42 -29.37 -4.53 -6.86
CA GLY A 42 -30.11 -5.57 -7.57
C GLY A 42 -29.23 -6.38 -8.52
N VAL A 43 -27.99 -6.65 -8.14
CA VAL A 43 -27.16 -7.69 -8.78
C VAL A 43 -27.56 -9.03 -8.15
N PRO A 44 -28.06 -10.01 -8.93
CA PRO A 44 -28.60 -11.27 -8.39
C PRO A 44 -27.59 -12.12 -7.65
N ASP A 45 -26.37 -12.21 -8.18
CA ASP A 45 -25.23 -12.90 -7.57
C ASP A 45 -24.02 -11.94 -7.50
N PRO A 46 -23.90 -11.19 -6.39
CA PRO A 46 -22.82 -10.24 -6.19
C PRO A 46 -21.42 -10.88 -6.22
N ASP A 47 -21.29 -12.07 -5.63
CA ASP A 47 -20.00 -12.77 -5.55
C ASP A 47 -19.56 -13.21 -6.95
N ALA A 48 -20.46 -13.83 -7.73
CA ALA A 48 -20.17 -14.19 -9.11
C ALA A 48 -19.84 -12.97 -9.99
N ALA A 49 -20.50 -11.83 -9.78
CA ALA A 49 -20.19 -10.60 -10.48
C ALA A 49 -18.77 -10.08 -10.18
N VAL A 50 -18.34 -10.13 -8.91
CA VAL A 50 -16.96 -9.78 -8.53
C VAL A 50 -15.96 -10.78 -9.13
N GLN A 51 -16.22 -12.08 -9.03
CA GLN A 51 -15.34 -13.11 -9.60
C GLN A 51 -15.20 -12.97 -11.12
N SER A 52 -16.29 -12.69 -11.85
CA SER A 52 -16.22 -12.42 -13.29
C SER A 52 -15.40 -11.18 -13.60
N THR A 53 -15.51 -10.12 -12.79
CA THR A 53 -14.70 -8.89 -12.95
C THR A 53 -13.20 -9.17 -12.76
N LEU A 54 -12.85 -10.00 -11.78
CA LEU A 54 -11.47 -10.45 -11.55
C LEU A 54 -10.96 -11.33 -12.70
N ALA A 55 -11.79 -12.26 -13.18
CA ALA A 55 -11.43 -13.19 -14.25
C ALA A 55 -11.16 -12.47 -15.59
N GLU A 56 -11.88 -11.38 -15.88
CA GLU A 56 -11.68 -10.53 -17.06
C GLU A 56 -10.52 -9.52 -16.87
N GLY A 57 -9.92 -9.45 -15.67
CA GLY A 57 -8.80 -8.55 -15.37
C GLY A 57 -9.19 -7.07 -15.25
N GLU A 58 -10.48 -6.75 -15.10
CA GLU A 58 -10.95 -5.36 -14.92
C GLU A 58 -10.73 -4.86 -13.48
N ALA A 59 -10.60 -5.80 -12.54
CA ALA A 59 -10.25 -5.55 -11.15
C ALA A 59 -9.20 -6.56 -10.66
N LEU A 60 -8.48 -6.19 -9.61
CA LEU A 60 -7.50 -7.02 -8.92
C LEU A 60 -7.88 -7.18 -7.45
N ALA A 61 -7.56 -8.35 -6.88
CA ALA A 61 -7.79 -8.68 -5.48
C ALA A 61 -6.46 -8.64 -4.71
N PHE A 62 -6.47 -8.00 -3.54
CA PHE A 62 -5.35 -7.89 -2.63
C PHE A 62 -5.74 -8.44 -1.28
N GLN A 63 -4.79 -9.08 -0.60
CA GLN A 63 -4.94 -9.51 0.78
C GLN A 63 -4.08 -8.60 1.65
N ASP A 64 -4.71 -7.94 2.60
CA ASP A 64 -4.02 -7.11 3.58
C ASP A 64 -4.11 -7.76 4.95
N ALA A 65 -2.96 -8.10 5.52
CA ALA A 65 -2.87 -8.76 6.81
C ALA A 65 -3.28 -7.80 7.92
N LEU A 66 -4.28 -8.18 8.70
CA LEU A 66 -4.70 -7.39 9.85
C LEU A 66 -3.65 -7.54 10.95
N GLU A 67 -3.06 -6.43 11.38
CA GLU A 67 -2.22 -6.42 12.57
C GLU A 67 -3.09 -6.65 13.81
N GLU A 68 -2.76 -7.65 14.62
CA GLU A 68 -3.39 -7.80 15.93
C GLU A 68 -3.13 -6.54 16.78
N PRO A 69 -4.14 -6.03 17.50
CA PRO A 69 -3.97 -4.88 18.38
C PRO A 69 -2.94 -5.19 19.48
N GLY A 70 -1.68 -4.77 19.29
CA GLY A 70 -0.58 -4.99 20.25
C GLY A 70 0.78 -5.32 19.64
N ALA A 71 0.84 -5.74 18.36
CA ALA A 71 2.07 -6.23 17.73
C ALA A 71 3.08 -5.14 17.27
N ARG A 72 2.78 -3.85 17.47
CA ARG A 72 3.51 -2.71 16.89
C ARG A 72 4.94 -2.48 17.41
N HIS A 73 5.49 -3.35 18.27
CA HIS A 73 6.78 -3.12 18.93
C HIS A 73 7.96 -3.99 18.47
N ARG A 74 7.79 -4.95 17.55
CA ARG A 74 8.90 -5.87 17.20
C ARG A 74 9.57 -5.62 15.83
N ARG A 75 8.94 -4.88 14.91
CA ARG A 75 9.45 -4.76 13.53
C ARG A 75 10.55 -3.70 13.30
N THR A 76 10.96 -2.94 14.31
CA THR A 76 12.02 -1.90 14.16
C THR A 76 13.37 -2.31 14.76
N ALA A 77 13.53 -3.55 15.24
CA ALA A 77 14.74 -3.98 15.97
C ALA A 77 15.41 -5.26 15.45
N SER A 78 15.14 -5.73 14.23
CA SER A 78 15.85 -6.87 13.62
C SER A 78 16.80 -6.41 12.50
N GLY A 79 17.74 -5.55 12.87
CA GLY A 79 18.78 -5.02 11.99
C GLY A 79 20.15 -4.90 12.65
N ALA A 80 20.44 -5.70 13.68
CA ALA A 80 21.77 -5.80 14.29
C ALA A 80 22.08 -7.26 14.69
N GLU A 81 22.89 -7.89 13.83
CA GLU A 81 23.88 -8.96 14.05
C GLU A 81 23.71 -9.97 15.22
N GLY A 82 23.47 -11.23 14.82
CA GLY A 82 24.21 -12.44 15.24
C GLY A 82 24.43 -12.76 16.72
N THR A 83 23.81 -13.85 17.20
CA THR A 83 24.49 -14.95 17.92
C THR A 83 23.52 -16.11 18.16
N ASP A 84 24.06 -17.32 18.02
CA ASP A 84 23.35 -18.59 18.13
C ASP A 84 22.66 -18.82 19.48
N ALA A 85 21.39 -19.20 19.45
CA ALA A 85 20.74 -20.01 20.48
C ALA A 85 19.56 -20.77 19.87
N GLU A 86 19.75 -22.08 19.68
CA GLU A 86 18.64 -23.01 19.42
C GLU A 86 17.68 -23.04 20.60
N GLY A 87 16.37 -23.11 20.32
CA GLY A 87 15.35 -23.52 21.29
C GLY A 87 14.14 -22.60 21.34
N GLY A 88 13.19 -22.85 20.43
CA GLY A 88 11.87 -22.22 20.43
C GLY A 88 11.03 -22.80 19.30
N GLU A 89 10.57 -24.03 19.48
CA GLU A 89 9.64 -24.70 18.59
C GLU A 89 8.36 -23.85 18.42
N SER A 90 8.06 -23.54 17.16
CA SER A 90 6.73 -23.29 16.61
C SER A 90 5.80 -22.37 17.42
N GLU A 91 5.92 -21.05 17.24
CA GLU A 91 4.69 -20.27 17.05
C GLU A 91 4.08 -20.84 15.77
N GLU A 92 3.05 -21.68 15.94
CA GLU A 92 2.23 -22.21 14.87
C GLU A 92 1.93 -21.08 13.87
N ASP A 93 1.99 -21.37 12.57
CA ASP A 93 1.46 -20.51 11.50
C ASP A 93 -0.05 -20.29 11.74
N GLU A 94 -0.41 -19.53 12.78
CA GLU A 94 -1.75 -18.99 12.93
C GLU A 94 -1.95 -18.09 11.72
N GLU A 95 -2.81 -18.56 10.81
CA GLU A 95 -3.11 -17.90 9.55
C GLU A 95 -3.71 -16.53 9.88
N ARG A 96 -2.83 -15.51 9.87
CA ARG A 96 -3.16 -14.15 10.29
C ARG A 96 -4.41 -13.69 9.54
N PRO A 97 -5.42 -13.15 10.25
CA PRO A 97 -6.65 -12.74 9.58
C PRO A 97 -6.33 -11.69 8.51
N VAL A 98 -6.79 -11.92 7.28
CA VAL A 98 -6.60 -11.00 6.16
C VAL A 98 -7.92 -10.33 5.80
N ARG A 99 -7.86 -9.04 5.44
CA ARG A 99 -8.95 -8.38 4.72
C ARG A 99 -8.69 -8.47 3.22
N VAL A 100 -9.74 -8.79 2.45
CA VAL A 100 -9.66 -8.83 0.99
C VAL A 100 -10.14 -7.50 0.41
N LEU A 101 -9.29 -6.85 -0.36
CA LEU A 101 -9.56 -5.59 -1.05
C LEU A 101 -9.68 -5.83 -2.56
N ILE A 102 -10.64 -5.18 -3.20
CA ILE A 102 -10.86 -5.21 -4.65
C ILE A 102 -10.64 -3.80 -5.20
N GLY A 103 -9.69 -3.66 -6.12
CA GLY A 103 -9.35 -2.38 -6.76
C GLY A 103 -9.45 -2.49 -8.29
N LEU A 104 -9.70 -1.37 -8.98
CA LEU A 104 -9.63 -1.32 -10.44
C LEU A 104 -8.21 -1.60 -10.90
N GLU A 105 -8.04 -2.42 -11.92
CA GLU A 105 -6.73 -2.86 -12.42
C GLU A 105 -5.74 -1.70 -12.63
N ARG A 106 -6.15 -0.64 -13.33
CA ARG A 106 -5.32 0.57 -13.52
C ARG A 106 -4.80 1.23 -12.24
N TYR A 107 -5.59 1.27 -11.17
CA TYR A 107 -5.18 1.90 -9.91
C TYR A 107 -4.38 0.93 -9.05
N ALA A 108 -4.82 -0.33 -9.03
CA ALA A 108 -4.15 -1.44 -8.39
C ALA A 108 -2.68 -1.59 -8.87
N LEU A 109 -2.45 -1.62 -10.19
CA LEU A 109 -1.10 -1.68 -10.77
C LEU A 109 -0.29 -0.40 -10.50
N ALA A 110 -0.94 0.77 -10.53
CA ALA A 110 -0.27 2.03 -10.22
C ALA A 110 0.19 2.08 -8.76
N GLU A 111 -0.60 1.58 -7.82
CA GLU A 111 -0.24 1.50 -6.40
C GLU A 111 0.91 0.51 -6.16
N GLU A 112 0.86 -0.68 -6.77
CA GLU A 112 1.94 -1.66 -6.65
C GLU A 112 3.26 -1.10 -7.23
N SER A 113 3.20 -0.46 -8.40
CA SER A 113 4.36 0.18 -9.01
C SER A 113 4.89 1.33 -8.16
N LEU A 114 4.02 2.13 -7.54
CA LEU A 114 4.42 3.20 -6.62
C LEU A 114 5.10 2.62 -5.37
N ALA A 115 4.51 1.59 -4.77
CA ALA A 115 5.06 0.93 -3.58
C ALA A 115 6.45 0.34 -3.86
N ASP A 116 6.62 -0.40 -4.96
CA ASP A 116 7.91 -0.95 -5.39
C ASP A 116 8.92 0.18 -5.68
N GLY A 117 8.51 1.23 -6.40
CA GLY A 117 9.35 2.39 -6.66
C GLY A 117 9.84 3.08 -5.38
N LEU A 118 8.96 3.29 -4.40
CA LEU A 118 9.31 3.86 -3.10
C LEU A 118 10.24 2.94 -2.31
N ALA A 119 9.99 1.63 -2.32
CA ALA A 119 10.86 0.65 -1.67
C ALA A 119 12.27 0.69 -2.28
N ARG A 120 12.39 0.79 -3.61
CA ARG A 120 13.69 0.93 -4.28
C ARG A 120 14.40 2.23 -3.90
N LEU A 121 13.69 3.35 -3.81
CA LEU A 121 14.27 4.63 -3.39
C LEU A 121 14.77 4.59 -1.95
N VAL A 122 13.95 4.05 -1.03
CA VAL A 122 14.30 3.91 0.39
C VAL A 122 15.53 3.02 0.56
N ASN A 123 15.65 1.95 -0.22
CA ASN A 123 16.78 1.03 -0.17
C ASN A 123 17.96 1.44 -1.06
N SER A 124 17.89 2.60 -1.73
CA SER A 124 19.01 3.12 -2.51
C SER A 124 19.90 4.00 -1.62
N ALA A 125 21.13 3.54 -1.37
CA ALA A 125 22.11 4.34 -0.65
C ALA A 125 22.66 5.45 -1.57
N PRO A 126 22.75 6.71 -1.10
CA PRO A 126 23.47 7.76 -1.81
C PRO A 126 24.93 7.34 -2.09
N LYS A 127 25.46 7.77 -3.23
CA LYS A 127 26.84 7.43 -3.64
C LYS A 127 27.83 7.90 -2.60
N GLN A 128 28.69 6.98 -2.16
CA GLN A 128 29.78 7.26 -1.22
C GLN A 128 31.04 7.67 -2.01
N ASP A 129 30.93 8.73 -2.81
CA ASP A 129 31.98 9.24 -3.70
C ASP A 129 32.89 10.30 -3.05
N GLY A 130 32.86 10.38 -1.71
CA GLY A 130 33.64 11.36 -0.95
C GLY A 130 32.93 12.69 -0.72
N SER A 131 31.71 12.88 -1.24
CA SER A 131 30.90 14.10 -1.07
C SER A 131 30.38 14.36 0.35
N ALA A 132 30.58 13.43 1.29
CA ALA A 132 30.08 13.55 2.66
C ALA A 132 30.58 14.83 3.38
N ALA A 133 31.84 15.22 3.15
CA ALA A 133 32.39 16.44 3.74
C ALA A 133 31.73 17.71 3.17
N ASP A 134 31.42 17.72 1.88
CA ASP A 134 30.75 18.84 1.22
C ASP A 134 29.31 19.00 1.71
N TRP A 135 28.61 17.87 1.92
CA TRP A 135 27.26 17.86 2.51
C TRP A 135 27.23 18.40 3.94
N GLU A 136 28.19 18.01 4.78
CA GLU A 136 28.26 18.53 6.15
C GLU A 136 28.63 20.02 6.17
N GLN A 137 29.53 20.46 5.29
CA GLN A 137 29.86 21.89 5.16
C GLN A 137 28.63 22.71 4.74
N ALA A 138 27.81 22.20 3.81
CA ALA A 138 26.55 22.82 3.42
C ALA A 138 25.55 22.87 4.59
N ALA A 139 25.39 21.78 5.33
CA ALA A 139 24.53 21.73 6.51
C ALA A 139 24.95 22.73 7.59
N ALA A 140 26.25 22.87 7.86
CA ALA A 140 26.79 23.80 8.83
C ALA A 140 26.55 25.28 8.47
N SER A 141 26.36 25.59 7.18
CA SER A 141 26.04 26.93 6.70
C SER A 141 24.55 27.28 6.74
N ALA A 142 23.67 26.29 6.97
CA ALA A 142 22.23 26.47 6.99
C ALA A 142 21.71 26.79 8.39
N GLN A 143 20.50 27.35 8.48
CA GLN A 143 19.85 27.69 9.75
C GLN A 143 18.58 26.86 9.96
N GLY A 144 18.27 26.58 11.23
CA GLY A 144 17.05 25.87 11.61
C GLY A 144 16.92 24.50 10.94
N SER A 145 15.70 24.13 10.55
CA SER A 145 15.37 22.83 9.95
C SER A 145 16.05 22.56 8.60
N ALA A 146 16.63 23.58 7.97
CA ALA A 146 17.35 23.41 6.70
C ALA A 146 18.65 22.60 6.88
N ALA A 147 19.35 22.77 8.01
CA ALA A 147 20.57 22.00 8.28
C ALA A 147 20.26 20.49 8.44
N ASP A 148 19.18 20.16 9.14
CA ASP A 148 18.73 18.78 9.33
C ASP A 148 18.24 18.14 8.04
N LEU A 149 17.55 18.93 7.19
CA LEU A 149 17.14 18.47 5.87
C LEU A 149 18.35 18.15 4.98
N ILE A 150 19.40 18.99 5.00
CA ILE A 150 20.63 18.75 4.23
C ILE A 150 21.30 17.43 4.66
N ARG A 151 21.39 17.17 5.98
CA ARG A 151 21.93 15.90 6.47
C ARG A 151 21.06 14.70 6.09
N ALA A 152 19.73 14.86 6.14
CA ALA A 152 18.80 13.81 5.74
C ALA A 152 18.98 13.41 4.26
N VAL A 153 19.04 14.39 3.34
CA VAL A 153 19.20 14.11 1.91
C VAL A 153 20.58 13.55 1.57
N ALA A 154 21.61 13.88 2.36
CA ALA A 154 22.94 13.31 2.19
C ALA A 154 22.99 11.80 2.51
N GLY A 155 22.12 11.33 3.40
CA GLY A 155 22.10 9.94 3.88
C GLY A 155 21.03 9.03 3.28
N HIS A 156 19.98 9.57 2.65
CA HIS A 156 18.79 8.79 2.27
C HIS A 156 18.37 9.06 0.82
N GLY A 157 17.94 8.01 0.12
CA GLY A 157 17.40 8.11 -1.26
C GLY A 157 16.00 8.71 -1.36
N LEU A 158 15.27 8.82 -0.23
CA LEU A 158 13.96 9.47 -0.15
C LEU A 158 13.84 10.22 1.18
N VAL A 159 13.48 11.51 1.11
CA VAL A 159 13.25 12.37 2.28
C VAL A 159 11.94 13.11 2.10
N LEU A 160 11.09 13.10 3.13
CA LEU A 160 9.86 13.88 3.18
C LEU A 160 10.07 15.10 4.08
N HIS A 161 9.79 16.30 3.55
CA HIS A 161 9.76 17.55 4.32
C HIS A 161 8.37 18.16 4.25
N THR A 162 7.74 18.36 5.40
CA THR A 162 6.40 18.92 5.53
C THR A 162 6.44 20.14 6.43
N GLY A 163 5.71 21.20 6.07
CA GLY A 163 5.55 22.41 6.87
C GLY A 163 4.38 23.25 6.36
N GLY A 164 3.74 24.00 7.25
CA GLY A 164 2.73 25.00 6.89
C GLY A 164 3.34 26.38 6.69
N GLU A 165 2.51 27.36 6.35
CA GLU A 165 2.92 28.76 6.33
C GLU A 165 3.43 29.18 7.72
N ALA A 166 4.58 29.85 7.78
CA ALA A 166 5.04 30.45 9.02
C ALA A 166 4.02 31.52 9.46
N SER A 167 3.37 31.31 10.60
CA SER A 167 2.51 32.31 11.24
C SER A 167 3.31 33.46 11.82
#